data_AF-A0A672LEI3-F1
#
_entry.id   AF-A0A672LEI3-F1
#
_cell.length_a   1.000
_cell.length_b   1.000
_cell.length_c   1.000
_cell.angle_alpha   90.00
_cell.angle_beta   90.00
_cell.angle_gamma   90.00
#
_symmetry.space_group_name_H-M   'P 1'
#
loop_
_entity.id
_entity.type
_entity.pdbx_description
1 polymer ?
#
loop_
_entity_poly.entity_id
_entity_poly.type
_entity_poly.pdbx_seq_one_letter_code
_entity_poly.pdbx_strand_id
1 'polypeptide(L)'
;VRKVIRYAKRNYWRKYCESIGEETEISFVWGMIRKMNSSVWSCVACYCIFHITCIQKWAKDSIFLVSSVTDEDFGKKDHPWPCPKCRYEYSPHQTPTRYYCYCGKEAEPAPDPWLLPHSCGQVCEREFKPSCGHRCLLLCHPGPCPPCPKMVSVSCLCGKSSRVPRRCSAKAWSCAQICRRTLPCRMHTCANTCHAGDCAPCPRVSLQMCACDRQRTERPCASPEWHCDQVCGRPLSCGNHTCERVCHTGVCGECPRAGNRSCSCGKTKSVLPCTVDVPTCGDTCGKKLDCGLHTCSMRCHRGACETCRQEVEKTCRCGRYSKLLPCHKEYLCESKCNKTRACSRHQCKRKKRFLCAVIQFVCVNELTFSQSRSVCVCVCVCVGER
;
A
#
# COMPACT_ATOMS: atom_id res chain seq x y z
N VAL A 1 -14.49 34.91 39.34
CA VAL A 1 -13.82 34.82 38.01
C VAL A 1 -14.74 35.17 36.83
N ARG A 2 -15.79 34.39 36.48
CA ARG A 2 -16.64 34.70 35.30
C ARG A 2 -17.35 36.06 35.32
N LYS A 3 -17.83 36.51 36.49
CA LYS A 3 -18.38 37.87 36.68
C LYS A 3 -17.33 38.96 36.44
N VAL A 4 -16.11 38.75 36.95
CA VAL A 4 -14.97 39.66 36.79
C VAL A 4 -14.55 39.74 35.31
N ILE A 5 -14.48 38.61 34.60
CA ILE A 5 -14.18 38.58 33.16
C ILE A 5 -15.26 39.28 32.33
N ARG A 6 -16.55 39.10 32.68
CA ARG A 6 -17.65 39.83 32.01
C ARG A 6 -17.59 41.33 32.27
N TYR A 7 -17.27 41.73 33.50
CA TYR A 7 -17.13 43.13 33.87
C TYR A 7 -15.92 43.78 33.19
N ALA A 8 -14.78 43.09 33.14
CA ALA A 8 -13.58 43.51 32.45
C ALA A 8 -13.80 43.64 30.93
N LYS A 9 -14.46 42.66 30.29
CA LYS A 9 -14.82 42.76 28.86
C LYS A 9 -15.77 43.91 28.59
N ARG A 10 -16.77 44.13 29.45
CA ARG A 10 -17.73 45.24 29.29
C ARG A 10 -17.06 46.61 29.43
N ASN A 11 -16.15 46.76 30.38
CA ASN A 11 -15.39 48.00 30.56
C ASN A 11 -14.34 48.21 29.47
N TYR A 12 -13.73 47.14 28.97
CA TYR A 12 -12.84 47.20 27.80
C TYR A 12 -13.58 47.68 26.56
N TRP A 13 -14.75 47.09 26.25
CA TRP A 13 -15.57 47.51 25.12
C TRP A 13 -16.17 48.91 25.30
N ARG A 14 -16.55 49.31 26.53
CA ARG A 14 -17.00 50.67 26.83
C ARG A 14 -15.88 51.70 26.58
N LYS A 15 -14.68 51.46 27.12
CA LYS A 15 -13.50 52.32 26.88
C LYS A 15 -13.08 52.34 25.41
N TYR A 16 -13.19 51.20 24.71
CA TYR A 16 -12.93 51.11 23.28
C TYR A 16 -13.94 51.94 22.46
N CYS A 17 -15.23 51.87 22.79
CA CYS A 17 -16.26 52.69 22.16
C CYS A 17 -16.14 54.19 22.51
N GLU A 18 -15.74 54.54 23.73
CA GLU A 18 -15.41 55.91 24.12
C GLU A 18 -14.17 56.42 23.37
N SER A 19 -13.16 55.58 23.11
CA SER A 19 -11.98 55.93 22.31
C SER A 19 -12.23 56.02 20.80
N ILE A 20 -13.28 55.37 20.29
CA ILE A 20 -13.72 55.51 18.90
C ILE A 20 -14.29 56.92 18.63
N GLY A 21 -14.66 57.66 19.68
CA GLY A 21 -15.13 59.04 19.58
C GLY A 21 -14.02 60.09 19.38
N GLU A 22 -12.76 59.79 19.73
CA GLU A 22 -11.69 60.81 19.69
C GLU A 22 -10.47 60.49 18.83
N GLU A 23 -10.19 59.24 18.43
CA GLU A 23 -8.95 58.98 17.65
C GLU A 23 -9.02 57.83 16.63
N THR A 24 -10.21 57.46 16.15
CA THR A 24 -10.31 56.78 14.85
C THR A 24 -11.00 57.71 13.88
N GLU A 25 -10.25 58.34 12.98
CA GLU A 25 -10.88 59.04 11.87
C GLU A 25 -11.91 58.08 11.24
N ILE A 26 -13.12 58.58 11.01
CA ILE A 26 -14.15 57.87 10.24
C ILE A 26 -13.55 57.32 8.94
N SER A 27 -12.51 57.98 8.39
CA SER A 27 -11.71 57.56 7.25
C SER A 27 -11.01 56.19 7.41
N PHE A 28 -10.57 55.80 8.61
CA PHE A 28 -9.88 54.53 8.88
C PHE A 28 -10.87 53.37 8.98
N VAL A 29 -12.01 53.60 9.64
CA VAL A 29 -13.15 52.67 9.65
C VAL A 29 -13.74 52.55 8.25
N TRP A 30 -13.92 53.67 7.53
CA TRP A 30 -14.25 53.69 6.11
C TRP A 30 -13.18 53.04 5.23
N GLY A 31 -11.90 53.10 5.61
CA GLY A 31 -10.80 52.46 4.93
C GLY A 31 -10.83 50.94 5.08
N MET A 32 -11.20 50.44 6.26
CA MET A 32 -11.47 49.03 6.51
C MET A 32 -12.75 48.56 5.78
N ILE A 33 -13.81 49.36 5.78
CA ILE A 33 -15.05 49.09 5.03
C ILE A 33 -14.81 49.12 3.51
N ARG A 34 -14.00 50.07 2.99
CA ARG A 34 -13.57 50.12 1.58
C ARG A 34 -12.72 48.91 1.20
N LYS A 35 -11.86 48.44 2.10
CA LYS A 35 -11.13 47.16 1.91
C LYS A 35 -12.08 45.96 1.91
N MET A 36 -13.16 45.97 2.69
CA MET A 36 -14.25 44.98 2.61
C MET A 36 -15.06 45.05 1.30
N ASN A 37 -15.00 46.15 0.54
CA ASN A 37 -15.64 46.25 -0.78
C ASN A 37 -14.72 45.86 -1.94
N SER A 38 -13.45 45.50 -1.65
CA SER A 38 -12.53 45.05 -2.68
C SER A 38 -12.96 43.69 -3.21
N SER A 39 -12.82 43.46 -4.52
CA SER A 39 -13.19 42.19 -5.14
C SER A 39 -12.40 41.02 -4.52
N VAL A 40 -13.12 39.98 -4.09
CA VAL A 40 -12.53 38.81 -3.43
C VAL A 40 -12.75 37.51 -4.21
N TRP A 41 -11.88 36.54 -3.94
CA TRP A 41 -12.00 35.16 -4.37
C TRP A 41 -11.80 34.23 -3.18
N SER A 42 -12.55 33.13 -3.14
CA SER A 42 -12.42 32.10 -2.10
C SER A 42 -11.93 30.77 -2.68
N CYS A 43 -10.94 30.17 -2.03
CA CYS A 43 -10.42 28.85 -2.40
C CYS A 43 -11.51 27.75 -2.28
N VAL A 44 -11.64 26.87 -3.28
CA VAL A 44 -12.65 25.80 -3.30
C VAL A 44 -12.38 24.72 -2.23
N ALA A 45 -11.11 24.50 -1.88
CA ALA A 45 -10.70 23.48 -0.91
C ALA A 45 -10.79 23.98 0.54
N CYS A 46 -10.19 25.14 0.84
CA CYS A 46 -10.09 25.65 2.21
C CYS A 46 -10.99 26.86 2.51
N TYR A 47 -11.74 27.35 1.51
CA TYR A 47 -12.69 28.46 1.62
C TYR A 47 -12.12 29.77 2.15
N CYS A 48 -10.79 29.92 2.12
CA CYS A 48 -10.14 31.15 2.55
C CYS A 48 -10.26 32.21 1.47
N ILE A 49 -10.54 33.42 1.94
CA ILE A 49 -10.87 34.58 1.13
C ILE A 49 -9.58 35.39 0.90
N PHE A 50 -9.34 35.73 -0.36
CA PHE A 50 -8.21 36.55 -0.80
C PHE A 50 -8.73 37.64 -1.74
N HIS A 51 -8.05 38.77 -1.83
CA HIS A 51 -8.35 39.75 -2.88
C HIS A 51 -7.98 39.17 -4.25
N ILE A 52 -8.80 39.45 -5.26
CA ILE A 52 -8.58 38.95 -6.63
C ILE A 52 -7.22 39.40 -7.18
N THR A 53 -6.85 40.66 -6.99
CA THR A 53 -5.56 41.20 -7.45
C THR A 53 -4.36 40.50 -6.79
N CYS A 54 -4.46 40.22 -5.48
CA CYS A 54 -3.41 39.51 -4.74
C CYS A 54 -3.24 38.08 -5.23
N ILE A 55 -4.34 37.35 -5.43
CA ILE A 55 -4.28 35.94 -5.85
C ILE A 55 -3.87 35.80 -7.32
N GLN A 56 -4.25 36.74 -8.19
CA GLN A 56 -3.78 36.78 -9.57
C GLN A 56 -2.25 36.98 -9.64
N LYS A 57 -1.70 37.89 -8.83
CA LYS A 57 -0.26 38.09 -8.74
C LYS A 57 0.43 36.82 -8.23
N TRP A 58 -0.09 36.25 -7.14
CA TRP A 58 0.41 35.00 -6.59
C TRP A 58 0.42 33.85 -7.61
N ALA A 59 -0.65 33.68 -8.37
CA ALA A 59 -0.75 32.65 -9.40
C ALA A 59 0.33 32.84 -10.48
N LYS A 60 0.50 34.06 -11.00
CA LYS A 60 1.53 34.38 -12.00
C LYS A 60 2.95 34.13 -11.47
N ASP A 61 3.25 34.62 -10.28
CA ASP A 61 4.57 34.47 -9.66
C ASP A 61 4.88 32.98 -9.37
N SER A 62 3.87 32.22 -8.94
CA SER A 62 4.02 30.77 -8.69
C SER A 62 4.29 29.99 -9.97
N ILE A 63 3.55 30.28 -11.04
CA ILE A 63 3.73 29.63 -12.35
C ILE A 63 5.13 29.95 -12.90
N PHE A 64 5.53 31.22 -12.83
CA PHE A 64 6.86 31.67 -13.26
C PHE A 64 7.98 30.93 -12.52
N LEU A 65 7.89 30.87 -11.18
CA LEU A 65 8.87 30.17 -10.35
C LEU A 65 8.99 28.69 -10.73
N VAL A 66 7.88 27.98 -10.92
CA VAL A 66 7.89 26.56 -11.29
C VAL A 66 8.48 26.36 -12.69
N SER A 67 8.11 27.22 -13.65
CA SER A 67 8.64 27.14 -15.02
C SER A 67 10.14 27.39 -15.10
N SER A 68 10.71 28.23 -14.22
CA SER A 68 12.15 28.49 -14.17
C SER A 68 13.00 27.34 -13.61
N VAL A 69 12.37 26.36 -12.95
CA VAL A 69 13.08 25.22 -12.33
C VAL A 69 13.04 23.97 -13.22
N THR A 70 12.07 23.87 -14.13
CA THR A 70 11.90 22.72 -15.04
C THR A 70 12.42 23.05 -16.43
N ASP A 71 13.73 23.00 -16.62
CA ASP A 71 14.43 23.39 -17.87
C ASP A 71 14.42 22.30 -18.99
N GLU A 72 13.70 21.19 -18.80
CA GLU A 72 13.94 19.94 -19.56
C GLU A 72 12.75 19.40 -20.38
N ASP A 73 11.68 20.17 -20.63
CA ASP A 73 10.58 19.67 -21.47
C ASP A 73 10.06 20.73 -22.47
N PHE A 74 10.42 20.56 -23.74
CA PHE A 74 9.88 21.25 -24.92
C PHE A 74 8.41 20.87 -25.19
N GLY A 75 7.54 21.03 -24.20
CA GLY A 75 6.10 20.85 -24.32
C GLY A 75 5.39 21.83 -23.40
N LYS A 76 4.46 22.61 -23.94
CA LYS A 76 3.55 23.49 -23.18
C LYS A 76 2.83 22.67 -22.11
N LYS A 77 3.40 22.60 -20.90
CA LYS A 77 2.74 22.05 -19.73
C LYS A 77 2.23 23.22 -18.92
N ASP A 78 0.92 23.35 -18.84
CA ASP A 78 0.25 24.32 -17.98
C ASP A 78 0.59 24.01 -16.51
N HIS A 79 1.59 24.69 -15.96
CA HIS A 79 2.02 24.45 -14.58
C HIS A 79 0.94 24.90 -13.58
N PRO A 80 0.56 24.06 -12.60
CA PRO A 80 -0.42 24.44 -11.61
C PRO A 80 0.14 25.46 -10.61
N TRP A 81 -0.75 26.28 -10.03
CA TRP A 81 -0.40 27.18 -8.93
C TRP A 81 -1.08 26.75 -7.62
N PRO A 82 -0.37 26.77 -6.49
CA PRO A 82 -0.93 26.33 -5.22
C PRO A 82 -1.67 27.46 -4.48
N CYS A 83 -2.75 27.12 -3.79
CA CYS A 83 -3.40 28.04 -2.84
C CYS A 83 -2.40 28.50 -1.77
N PRO A 84 -2.30 29.81 -1.47
CA PRO A 84 -1.37 30.32 -0.45
C PRO A 84 -1.51 29.68 0.92
N LYS A 85 -2.75 29.31 1.31
CA LYS A 85 -3.01 28.74 2.64
C LYS A 85 -2.93 27.21 2.68
N CYS A 86 -3.63 26.53 1.77
CA CYS A 86 -3.81 25.07 1.86
C CYS A 86 -3.01 24.28 0.81
N ARG A 87 -2.28 24.97 -0.07
CA ARG A 87 -1.50 24.39 -1.17
C ARG A 87 -2.31 23.55 -2.17
N TYR A 88 -3.65 23.60 -2.12
CA TYR A 88 -4.49 23.00 -3.17
C TYR A 88 -4.12 23.57 -4.53
N GLU A 89 -3.89 22.70 -5.50
CA GLU A 89 -3.39 23.03 -6.83
C GLU A 89 -4.53 23.43 -7.77
N TYR A 90 -4.33 24.55 -8.46
CA TYR A 90 -5.23 25.07 -9.48
C TYR A 90 -4.49 25.11 -10.82
N SER A 91 -5.22 24.86 -11.92
CA SER A 91 -4.65 25.08 -13.24
C SER A 91 -4.53 26.58 -13.56
N PRO A 92 -3.68 26.99 -14.51
CA PRO A 92 -3.59 28.39 -14.95
C PRO A 92 -4.93 28.99 -15.36
N HIS A 93 -5.79 28.21 -16.03
CA HIS A 93 -7.14 28.63 -16.43
C HIS A 93 -8.10 28.88 -15.26
N GLN A 94 -7.82 28.32 -14.09
CA GLN A 94 -8.61 28.53 -12.87
C GLN A 94 -8.19 29.78 -12.08
N THR A 95 -7.25 30.57 -12.61
CA THR A 95 -6.91 31.87 -12.03
C THR A 95 -8.14 32.79 -12.07
N PRO A 96 -8.58 33.34 -10.93
CA PRO A 96 -9.82 34.12 -10.89
C PRO A 96 -9.65 35.43 -11.65
N THR A 97 -10.47 35.63 -12.68
CA THR A 97 -10.51 36.87 -13.48
C THR A 97 -11.70 37.76 -13.14
N ARG A 98 -12.79 37.16 -12.68
CA ARG A 98 -14.05 37.85 -12.38
C ARG A 98 -14.39 37.71 -10.91
N TYR A 99 -15.02 38.74 -10.37
CA TYR A 99 -15.53 38.78 -9.01
C TYR A 99 -16.96 38.22 -8.98
N TYR A 100 -17.16 37.19 -8.18
CA TYR A 100 -18.46 36.56 -7.98
C TYR A 100 -18.82 36.52 -6.51
N CYS A 101 -20.11 36.52 -6.20
CA CYS A 101 -20.59 36.22 -4.87
C CYS A 101 -20.20 34.80 -4.43
N TYR A 102 -20.27 34.50 -3.13
CA TYR A 102 -19.85 33.18 -2.63
C TYR A 102 -20.55 31.99 -3.30
N CYS A 103 -21.82 32.13 -3.69
CA CYS A 103 -22.56 31.05 -4.37
C CYS A 103 -22.31 30.99 -5.90
N GLY A 104 -21.59 31.96 -6.46
CA GLY A 104 -21.25 32.01 -7.90
C GLY A 104 -22.40 32.46 -8.81
N LYS A 105 -23.57 32.79 -8.27
CA LYS A 105 -24.77 33.17 -9.06
C LYS A 105 -24.70 34.58 -9.64
N GLU A 106 -24.08 35.49 -8.92
CA GLU A 106 -24.03 36.91 -9.28
C GLU A 106 -22.59 37.36 -9.43
N ALA A 107 -22.28 37.98 -10.57
CA ALA A 107 -21.01 38.66 -10.80
C ALA A 107 -21.10 40.07 -10.20
N GLU A 108 -20.05 40.50 -9.52
CA GLU A 108 -19.95 41.84 -8.92
C GLU A 108 -21.18 42.21 -8.05
N PRO A 109 -21.47 41.42 -6.98
CA PRO A 109 -22.66 41.65 -6.17
C PRO A 109 -22.66 43.07 -5.58
N ALA A 110 -23.82 43.72 -5.65
CA ALA A 110 -24.01 45.07 -5.13
C ALA A 110 -23.75 45.15 -3.62
N PRO A 111 -23.04 46.18 -3.13
CA PRO A 111 -22.83 46.36 -1.70
C PRO A 111 -24.14 46.79 -1.04
N ASP A 112 -24.62 45.99 -0.08
CA ASP A 112 -25.79 46.28 0.74
C ASP A 112 -25.40 46.20 2.23
N PRO A 113 -25.66 47.24 3.05
CA PRO A 113 -25.33 47.24 4.48
C PRO A 113 -25.99 46.13 5.31
N TRP A 114 -27.12 45.58 4.85
CA TRP A 114 -27.90 44.56 5.55
C TRP A 114 -27.59 43.15 5.10
N LEU A 115 -26.91 43.00 3.96
CA LEU A 115 -26.45 41.72 3.47
C LEU A 115 -25.03 41.43 3.91
N LEU A 116 -24.70 40.15 3.96
CA LEU A 116 -23.32 39.74 4.19
C LEU A 116 -22.43 40.28 3.06
N PRO A 117 -21.28 40.91 3.34
CA PRO A 117 -20.38 41.40 2.32
C PRO A 117 -19.99 40.29 1.33
N HIS A 118 -19.91 40.63 0.05
CA HIS A 118 -19.66 39.70 -1.06
C HIS A 118 -20.72 38.60 -1.26
N SER A 119 -21.87 38.71 -0.61
CA SER A 119 -23.03 37.86 -0.84
C SER A 119 -24.04 38.55 -1.75
N CYS A 120 -24.78 37.78 -2.53
CA CYS A 120 -25.87 38.28 -3.38
C CYS A 120 -27.23 38.35 -2.66
N GLY A 121 -27.29 38.02 -1.36
CA GLY A 121 -28.56 37.91 -0.63
C GLY A 121 -29.52 36.79 -1.07
N GLN A 122 -29.29 36.14 -2.21
CA GLN A 122 -30.12 35.03 -2.72
C GLN A 122 -29.91 33.73 -1.94
N VAL A 123 -30.88 32.80 -2.04
CA VAL A 123 -30.72 31.43 -1.52
C VAL A 123 -29.56 30.74 -2.25
N CYS A 124 -28.66 30.13 -1.49
CA CYS A 124 -27.40 29.56 -1.93
C CYS A 124 -27.58 28.45 -2.98
N GLU A 125 -28.48 27.50 -2.73
CA GLU A 125 -28.82 26.36 -3.60
C GLU A 125 -27.65 25.51 -4.12
N ARG A 126 -26.44 25.68 -3.57
CA ARG A 126 -25.30 24.78 -3.80
C ARG A 126 -25.67 23.36 -3.36
N GLU A 127 -25.18 22.37 -4.08
CA GLU A 127 -25.33 20.98 -3.68
C GLU A 127 -24.54 20.70 -2.41
N PHE A 128 -25.14 19.93 -1.49
CA PHE A 128 -24.42 19.45 -0.32
C PHE A 128 -23.32 18.47 -0.74
N LYS A 129 -22.21 18.47 0.00
CA LYS A 129 -21.14 17.47 -0.15
C LYS A 129 -21.11 16.61 1.11
N PRO A 130 -21.35 15.28 1.03
CA PRO A 130 -21.66 14.48 -0.16
C PRO A 130 -23.05 14.77 -0.74
N SER A 131 -23.22 14.56 -2.05
CA SER A 131 -24.50 14.80 -2.73
C SER A 131 -25.59 13.90 -2.18
N CYS A 132 -26.71 14.50 -1.79
CA CYS A 132 -27.86 13.82 -1.20
C CYS A 132 -29.17 14.11 -1.94
N GLY A 133 -29.11 14.72 -3.13
CA GLY A 133 -30.28 15.17 -3.90
C GLY A 133 -30.97 16.41 -3.34
N HIS A 134 -30.42 17.02 -2.29
CA HIS A 134 -30.93 18.24 -1.69
C HIS A 134 -29.98 19.42 -1.93
N ARG A 135 -30.56 20.63 -1.96
CA ARG A 135 -29.84 21.89 -2.19
C ARG A 135 -29.82 22.74 -0.92
N CYS A 136 -28.77 23.55 -0.76
CA CYS A 136 -28.63 24.45 0.39
C CYS A 136 -29.74 25.51 0.42
N LEU A 137 -30.40 25.66 1.57
CA LEU A 137 -31.48 26.64 1.78
C LEU A 137 -31.03 27.91 2.51
N LEU A 138 -29.75 27.99 2.90
CA LEU A 138 -29.21 29.21 3.50
C LEU A 138 -29.08 30.31 2.45
N LEU A 139 -29.07 31.56 2.87
CA LEU A 139 -28.64 32.67 2.02
C LEU A 139 -27.18 32.47 1.59
N CYS A 140 -26.77 33.16 0.53
CA CYS A 140 -25.40 33.13 0.02
C CYS A 140 -24.41 33.37 1.17
N HIS A 141 -23.57 32.37 1.44
CA HIS A 141 -22.72 32.34 2.62
C HIS A 141 -21.29 31.93 2.24
N PRO A 142 -20.28 32.41 2.99
CA PRO A 142 -18.90 31.98 2.85
C PRO A 142 -18.76 30.55 3.39
N GLY A 143 -17.71 29.87 2.95
CA GLY A 143 -17.41 28.54 3.46
C GLY A 143 -18.25 27.41 2.86
N PRO A 144 -17.97 26.17 3.30
CA PRO A 144 -18.71 25.00 2.87
C PRO A 144 -20.16 25.05 3.37
N CYS A 145 -21.08 24.49 2.59
CA CYS A 145 -22.46 24.32 3.05
C CYS A 145 -22.50 23.38 4.27
N PRO A 146 -23.29 23.71 5.31
CA PRO A 146 -23.47 22.82 6.45
C PRO A 146 -24.13 21.50 6.03
N PRO A 147 -24.08 20.45 6.86
CA PRO A 147 -24.75 19.19 6.55
C PRO A 147 -26.26 19.39 6.31
N CYS A 148 -26.81 18.60 5.38
CA CYS A 148 -28.21 18.73 4.98
C CYS A 148 -29.17 18.61 6.19
N PRO A 149 -30.03 19.62 6.44
CA PRO A 149 -30.96 19.62 7.57
C PRO A 149 -32.27 18.87 7.29
N LYS A 150 -32.54 18.47 6.04
CA LYS A 150 -33.79 17.80 5.67
C LYS A 150 -33.95 16.47 6.39
N MET A 151 -35.17 16.15 6.79
CA MET A 151 -35.53 14.88 7.40
C MET A 151 -35.92 13.86 6.34
N VAL A 152 -35.41 12.64 6.48
CA VAL A 152 -35.69 11.49 5.61
C VAL A 152 -36.13 10.30 6.45
N SER A 153 -37.02 9.48 5.92
CA SER A 153 -37.50 8.26 6.57
C SER A 153 -36.61 7.09 6.15
N VAL A 154 -35.80 6.58 7.08
CA VAL A 154 -34.78 5.55 6.79
C VAL A 154 -34.88 4.39 7.77
N SER A 155 -34.72 3.16 7.26
CA SER A 155 -34.57 1.96 8.08
C SER A 155 -33.16 1.86 8.64
N CYS A 156 -32.98 1.05 9.68
CA CYS A 156 -31.66 0.77 10.22
C CYS A 156 -30.77 0.07 9.18
N LEU A 157 -29.45 0.23 9.30
CA LEU A 157 -28.45 -0.51 8.52
C LEU A 157 -28.65 -2.03 8.50
N CYS A 158 -29.26 -2.62 9.53
CA CYS A 158 -29.56 -4.06 9.54
C CYS A 158 -30.84 -4.44 8.78
N GLY A 159 -31.63 -3.48 8.33
CA GLY A 159 -32.92 -3.68 7.65
C GLY A 159 -34.07 -4.15 8.55
N LYS A 160 -33.81 -4.55 9.80
CA LYS A 160 -34.81 -5.18 10.69
C LYS A 160 -35.72 -4.21 11.43
N SER A 161 -35.28 -2.97 11.66
CA SER A 161 -36.10 -1.98 12.36
C SER A 161 -37.05 -1.26 11.41
N SER A 162 -38.16 -0.75 11.95
CA SER A 162 -39.04 0.17 11.24
C SER A 162 -38.30 1.44 10.78
N ARG A 163 -38.87 2.10 9.77
CA ARG A 163 -38.35 3.37 9.25
C ARG A 163 -38.60 4.47 10.28
N VAL A 164 -37.56 5.24 10.59
CA VAL A 164 -37.65 6.37 11.54
C VAL A 164 -37.17 7.66 10.86
N PRO A 165 -37.74 8.82 11.23
CA PRO A 165 -37.30 10.10 10.69
C PRO A 165 -35.91 10.44 11.22
N ARG A 166 -34.94 10.63 10.32
CA ARG A 166 -33.56 11.06 10.62
C ARG A 166 -33.15 12.20 9.72
N ARG A 167 -32.17 13.00 10.14
CA ARG A 167 -31.56 14.01 9.25
C ARG A 167 -30.87 13.30 8.09
N CYS A 168 -30.96 13.87 6.89
CA CYS A 168 -30.39 13.31 5.67
C CYS A 168 -28.87 13.10 5.80
N SER A 169 -28.16 14.03 6.45
CA SER A 169 -26.74 13.89 6.78
C SER A 169 -26.41 12.71 7.70
N ALA A 170 -27.38 12.27 8.51
CA ALA A 170 -27.29 11.17 9.44
C ALA A 170 -28.25 10.02 9.06
N LYS A 171 -28.39 9.77 7.75
CA LYS A 171 -29.26 8.69 7.22
C LYS A 171 -28.82 7.29 7.66
N ALA A 172 -27.52 7.08 7.87
CA ALA A 172 -26.98 5.81 8.31
C ALA A 172 -27.08 5.71 9.83
N TRP A 173 -27.86 4.75 10.34
CA TRP A 173 -28.05 4.58 11.78
C TRP A 173 -28.25 3.11 12.17
N SER A 174 -27.80 2.75 13.38
CA SER A 174 -27.97 1.44 13.99
C SER A 174 -29.06 1.48 15.05
N CYS A 175 -29.88 0.43 15.15
CA CYS A 175 -31.02 0.36 16.07
C CYS A 175 -30.64 -0.05 17.49
N ALA A 176 -29.34 -0.20 17.79
CA ALA A 176 -28.78 -0.72 19.04
C ALA A 176 -29.29 -2.10 19.49
N GLN A 177 -30.18 -2.74 18.73
CA GLN A 177 -30.62 -4.11 18.98
C GLN A 177 -29.49 -5.09 18.67
N ILE A 178 -29.50 -6.25 19.32
CA ILE A 178 -28.55 -7.34 19.04
C ILE A 178 -28.76 -7.81 17.59
N CYS A 179 -27.67 -7.93 16.84
CA CYS A 179 -27.70 -8.22 15.40
C CYS A 179 -28.41 -9.55 15.09
N ARG A 180 -28.11 -10.60 15.86
CA ARG A 180 -28.64 -11.97 15.72
C ARG A 180 -28.52 -12.55 14.30
N ARG A 181 -27.64 -12.01 13.45
CA ARG A 181 -27.32 -12.59 12.14
C ARG A 181 -26.51 -13.88 12.35
N THR A 182 -26.82 -14.93 11.61
CA THR A 182 -26.07 -16.19 11.65
C THR A 182 -24.66 -15.94 11.12
N LEU A 183 -23.64 -16.27 11.93
CA LEU A 183 -22.23 -16.11 11.57
C LEU A 183 -21.83 -17.13 10.50
N PRO A 184 -20.68 -16.93 9.81
CA PRO A 184 -20.18 -17.88 8.80
C PRO A 184 -20.08 -19.33 9.28
N CYS A 185 -19.88 -19.54 10.58
CA CYS A 185 -19.86 -20.85 11.20
C CYS A 185 -21.20 -21.61 11.22
N ARG A 186 -22.31 -20.98 10.81
CA ARG A 186 -23.70 -21.50 10.80
C ARG A 186 -24.28 -21.99 12.14
N MET A 187 -23.45 -22.14 13.17
CA MET A 187 -23.83 -22.66 14.49
C MET A 187 -24.07 -21.55 15.53
N HIS A 188 -23.56 -20.34 15.27
CA HIS A 188 -23.62 -19.22 16.21
C HIS A 188 -24.22 -17.97 15.58
N THR A 189 -24.97 -17.22 16.38
CA THR A 189 -25.51 -15.91 16.00
C THR A 189 -24.65 -14.77 16.53
N CYS A 190 -24.56 -13.68 15.79
CA CYS A 190 -23.86 -12.47 16.19
C CYS A 190 -24.49 -11.86 17.45
N ALA A 191 -23.72 -11.80 18.54
CA ALA A 191 -24.11 -11.20 19.82
C ALA A 191 -23.83 -9.69 19.89
N ASN A 192 -23.16 -9.12 18.89
CA ASN A 192 -22.84 -7.70 18.86
C ASN A 192 -24.11 -6.87 18.64
N THR A 193 -24.10 -5.64 19.17
CA THR A 193 -25.09 -4.62 18.82
C THR A 193 -25.10 -4.38 17.32
N CYS A 194 -26.25 -3.95 16.80
CA CYS A 194 -26.43 -3.64 15.39
C CYS A 194 -25.27 -2.80 14.85
N HIS A 195 -24.54 -3.35 13.89
CA HIS A 195 -23.38 -2.73 13.28
C HIS A 195 -23.58 -2.64 11.76
N ALA A 196 -22.82 -1.74 11.14
CA ALA A 196 -22.71 -1.67 9.69
C ALA A 196 -21.86 -2.85 9.16
N GLY A 197 -22.15 -3.29 7.93
CA GLY A 197 -21.37 -4.34 7.25
C GLY A 197 -21.62 -5.77 7.74
N ASP A 198 -20.68 -6.65 7.37
CA ASP A 198 -20.68 -8.07 7.71
C ASP A 198 -20.32 -8.31 9.18
N CYS A 199 -20.81 -9.42 9.73
CA CYS A 199 -20.51 -9.78 11.12
C CYS A 199 -19.07 -10.26 11.23
N ALA A 200 -18.40 -9.86 12.31
CA ALA A 200 -17.08 -10.38 12.65
C ALA A 200 -17.10 -11.92 12.74
N PRO A 201 -15.97 -12.59 12.41
CA PRO A 201 -15.87 -14.04 12.53
C PRO A 201 -16.17 -14.51 13.97
N CYS A 202 -16.65 -15.75 14.09
CA CYS A 202 -17.02 -16.31 15.38
C CYS A 202 -15.78 -16.38 16.31
N PRO A 203 -15.82 -15.78 17.52
CA PRO A 203 -14.68 -15.80 18.45
C PRO A 203 -14.56 -17.13 19.19
N ARG A 204 -15.53 -18.05 19.05
CA ARG A 204 -15.52 -19.33 19.74
C ARG A 204 -14.62 -20.33 19.01
N VAL A 205 -14.03 -21.23 19.77
CA VAL A 205 -13.43 -22.45 19.26
C VAL A 205 -14.48 -23.57 19.27
N SER A 206 -14.42 -24.45 18.29
CA SER A 206 -15.26 -25.65 18.20
C SER A 206 -14.39 -26.82 17.82
N LEU A 207 -14.72 -28.02 18.32
CA LEU A 207 -14.10 -29.25 17.89
C LEU A 207 -14.52 -29.53 16.44
N GLN A 208 -13.58 -29.41 15.51
CA GLN A 208 -13.85 -29.59 14.08
C GLN A 208 -13.15 -30.84 13.57
N MET A 209 -13.87 -31.57 12.72
CA MET A 209 -13.35 -32.77 12.07
C MET A 209 -12.60 -32.37 10.80
N CYS A 210 -11.43 -32.98 10.57
CA CYS A 210 -10.66 -32.78 9.36
C CYS A 210 -11.48 -33.18 8.15
N ALA A 211 -11.26 -32.56 6.99
CA ALA A 211 -11.91 -32.95 5.73
C ALA A 211 -11.63 -34.41 5.27
N CYS A 212 -10.73 -35.13 5.94
CA CYS A 212 -10.50 -36.57 5.72
C CYS A 212 -11.13 -37.48 6.78
N ASP A 213 -11.87 -36.92 7.74
CA ASP A 213 -12.56 -37.58 8.87
C ASP A 213 -11.68 -38.35 9.87
N ARG A 214 -10.35 -38.24 9.77
CA ARG A 214 -9.43 -39.00 10.63
C ARG A 214 -9.01 -38.30 11.91
N GLN A 215 -9.06 -36.98 11.94
CA GLN A 215 -8.59 -36.20 13.08
C GLN A 215 -9.61 -35.14 13.46
N ARG A 216 -9.79 -34.94 14.77
CA ARG A 216 -10.61 -33.87 15.36
C ARG A 216 -9.70 -32.97 16.18
N THR A 217 -9.78 -31.66 15.95
CA THR A 217 -9.00 -30.67 16.70
C THR A 217 -9.84 -29.46 17.05
N GLU A 218 -9.49 -28.80 18.15
CA GLU A 218 -10.12 -27.54 18.55
C GLU A 218 -9.60 -26.42 17.66
N ARG A 219 -10.49 -25.85 16.85
CA ARG A 219 -10.16 -24.79 15.90
C ARG A 219 -11.17 -23.65 15.98
N PRO A 220 -10.79 -22.44 15.52
CA PRO A 220 -11.73 -21.33 15.43
C PRO A 220 -12.96 -21.72 14.62
N CYS A 221 -14.14 -21.49 15.18
CA CYS A 221 -15.40 -21.83 14.56
C CYS A 221 -15.61 -21.10 13.22
N ALA A 222 -14.87 -20.00 13.01
CA ALA A 222 -14.86 -19.22 11.77
C ALA A 222 -14.37 -19.99 10.53
N SER A 223 -13.54 -21.04 10.69
CA SER A 223 -12.93 -21.79 9.59
C SER A 223 -13.27 -23.29 9.68
N PRO A 224 -14.49 -23.70 9.29
CA PRO A 224 -14.94 -25.10 9.44
C PRO A 224 -14.20 -26.09 8.54
N GLU A 225 -13.65 -25.66 7.41
CA GLU A 225 -12.89 -26.51 6.51
C GLU A 225 -11.40 -26.50 6.87
N TRP A 226 -10.84 -27.67 7.17
CA TRP A 226 -9.40 -27.82 7.42
C TRP A 226 -8.88 -29.21 7.03
N HIS A 227 -7.59 -29.26 6.70
CA HIS A 227 -6.84 -30.47 6.37
C HIS A 227 -5.75 -30.68 7.41
N CYS A 228 -5.53 -31.94 7.84
CA CYS A 228 -4.49 -32.27 8.80
C CYS A 228 -3.15 -32.53 8.12
N ASP A 229 -2.05 -32.47 8.87
CA ASP A 229 -0.71 -32.73 8.34
C ASP A 229 -0.40 -34.23 8.16
N GLN A 230 -1.40 -35.10 8.32
CA GLN A 230 -1.24 -36.54 8.16
C GLN A 230 -1.19 -36.94 6.69
N VAL A 231 -0.31 -37.88 6.39
CA VAL A 231 -0.20 -38.48 5.06
C VAL A 231 -1.48 -39.29 4.76
N CYS A 232 -2.00 -39.15 3.54
CA CYS A 232 -3.26 -39.75 3.13
C CYS A 232 -3.23 -41.29 3.22
N GLY A 233 -2.15 -41.95 2.81
CA GLY A 233 -1.95 -43.40 2.99
C GLY A 233 -2.97 -44.31 2.28
N ARG A 234 -3.94 -43.76 1.55
CA ARG A 234 -4.92 -44.54 0.77
C ARG A 234 -4.20 -45.24 -0.38
N PRO A 235 -4.58 -46.49 -0.74
CA PRO A 235 -4.02 -47.17 -1.90
C PRO A 235 -4.35 -46.37 -3.17
N LEU A 236 -3.33 -46.12 -3.99
CA LEU A 236 -3.47 -45.49 -5.31
C LEU A 236 -4.15 -46.47 -6.28
N SER A 237 -4.64 -45.97 -7.42
CA SER A 237 -5.32 -46.77 -8.44
C SER A 237 -4.54 -48.00 -8.93
N CYS A 238 -3.21 -48.03 -8.73
CA CYS A 238 -2.36 -49.16 -9.07
C CYS A 238 -2.38 -50.32 -8.06
N GLY A 239 -3.08 -50.19 -6.93
CA GLY A 239 -3.22 -51.24 -5.89
C GLY A 239 -1.97 -51.56 -5.07
N ASN A 240 -0.78 -51.17 -5.55
CA ASN A 240 0.51 -51.54 -4.94
C ASN A 240 1.27 -50.39 -4.29
N HIS A 241 0.77 -49.16 -4.39
CA HIS A 241 1.40 -47.98 -3.80
C HIS A 241 0.39 -47.17 -3.01
N THR A 242 0.83 -46.56 -1.92
CA THR A 242 0.01 -45.68 -1.07
C THR A 242 0.23 -44.21 -1.40
N CYS A 243 -0.78 -43.38 -1.20
CA CYS A 243 -0.70 -41.94 -1.44
C CYS A 243 0.21 -41.25 -0.40
N GLU A 244 1.31 -40.67 -0.85
CA GLU A 244 2.28 -39.90 -0.04
C GLU A 244 1.88 -38.43 0.17
N ARG A 245 0.75 -37.98 -0.39
CA ARG A 245 0.29 -36.60 -0.24
C ARG A 245 -0.23 -36.36 1.18
N VAL A 246 0.06 -35.17 1.73
CA VAL A 246 -0.59 -34.65 2.94
C VAL A 246 -2.10 -34.53 2.68
N CYS A 247 -2.91 -34.75 3.74
CA CYS A 247 -4.37 -34.76 3.71
C CYS A 247 -4.95 -33.83 2.63
N HIS A 248 -5.65 -34.42 1.67
CA HIS A 248 -6.29 -33.69 0.59
C HIS A 248 -7.74 -34.13 0.48
N THR A 249 -8.59 -33.25 -0.02
CA THR A 249 -9.95 -33.57 -0.44
C THR A 249 -9.93 -34.17 -1.85
N GLY A 250 -10.78 -35.16 -2.12
CA GLY A 250 -10.90 -35.83 -3.43
C GLY A 250 -10.16 -37.16 -3.59
N VAL A 251 -10.21 -37.73 -4.81
CA VAL A 251 -9.56 -39.00 -5.18
C VAL A 251 -8.03 -38.87 -5.16
N CYS A 252 -7.35 -39.90 -4.66
CA CYS A 252 -5.90 -40.00 -4.78
C CYS A 252 -5.57 -40.19 -6.27
N GLY A 253 -4.77 -39.28 -6.83
CA GLY A 253 -4.43 -39.26 -8.26
C GLY A 253 -3.69 -40.53 -8.71
N GLU A 254 -3.29 -40.55 -9.98
CA GLU A 254 -2.55 -41.68 -10.55
C GLU A 254 -1.20 -41.88 -9.85
N CYS A 255 -0.75 -43.14 -9.83
CA CYS A 255 0.53 -43.47 -9.22
C CYS A 255 1.67 -42.77 -10.00
N PRO A 256 2.57 -42.02 -9.34
CA PRO A 256 3.72 -41.39 -10.01
C PRO A 256 4.64 -42.40 -10.73
N ARG A 257 4.56 -43.68 -10.34
CA ARG A 257 5.31 -44.80 -10.93
C ARG A 257 4.49 -45.60 -11.96
N ALA A 258 3.22 -45.29 -12.15
CA ALA A 258 2.39 -45.88 -13.19
C ALA A 258 2.45 -45.03 -14.46
N GLY A 259 2.39 -45.70 -15.61
CA GLY A 259 2.41 -45.05 -16.92
C GLY A 259 3.77 -45.07 -17.61
N ASN A 260 3.97 -44.12 -18.52
CA ASN A 260 5.12 -44.09 -19.43
C ASN A 260 6.37 -43.54 -18.74
N ARG A 261 7.28 -44.43 -18.32
CA ARG A 261 8.52 -44.08 -17.62
C ARG A 261 9.71 -44.19 -18.57
N SER A 262 10.63 -43.23 -18.52
CA SER A 262 11.84 -43.21 -19.35
C SER A 262 13.07 -43.79 -18.63
N CYS A 263 14.07 -44.36 -19.33
CA CYS A 263 15.35 -44.74 -18.63
C CYS A 263 15.95 -43.49 -17.99
N SER A 264 16.90 -43.71 -17.09
CA SER A 264 17.71 -42.68 -16.46
C SER A 264 18.21 -41.62 -17.45
N CYS A 265 18.51 -41.98 -18.70
CA CYS A 265 18.96 -41.13 -19.83
C CYS A 265 17.86 -40.24 -20.46
N GLY A 266 16.58 -40.53 -20.21
CA GLY A 266 15.42 -39.82 -20.78
C GLY A 266 15.05 -40.19 -22.22
N LYS A 267 15.91 -40.93 -22.94
CA LYS A 267 15.77 -41.20 -24.38
C LYS A 267 14.73 -42.28 -24.69
N THR A 268 14.74 -43.38 -23.95
CA THR A 268 13.81 -44.49 -24.16
C THR A 268 12.63 -44.37 -23.22
N LYS A 269 11.42 -44.36 -23.76
CA LYS A 269 10.14 -44.37 -23.04
C LYS A 269 9.61 -45.81 -22.99
N SER A 270 9.23 -46.28 -21.81
CA SER A 270 8.73 -47.63 -21.58
C SER A 270 7.47 -47.61 -20.72
N VAL A 271 6.45 -48.35 -21.12
CA VAL A 271 5.25 -48.56 -20.32
C VAL A 271 5.48 -49.84 -19.52
N LEU A 272 5.88 -49.70 -18.26
CA LEU A 272 6.17 -50.83 -17.38
C LEU A 272 5.27 -50.77 -16.14
N PRO A 273 4.82 -51.92 -15.59
CA PRO A 273 4.10 -51.97 -14.32
C PRO A 273 4.87 -51.27 -13.21
N CYS A 274 4.17 -50.53 -12.35
CA CYS A 274 4.77 -49.69 -11.30
C CYS A 274 5.69 -50.42 -10.30
N THR A 275 5.71 -51.76 -10.32
CA THR A 275 6.56 -52.65 -9.52
C THR A 275 7.93 -52.92 -10.11
N VAL A 276 8.12 -52.67 -11.40
CA VAL A 276 9.36 -52.99 -12.13
C VAL A 276 10.14 -51.71 -12.38
N ASP A 277 11.43 -51.70 -12.06
CA ASP A 277 12.32 -50.59 -12.38
C ASP A 277 12.59 -50.49 -13.88
N VAL A 278 12.71 -49.26 -14.39
CA VAL A 278 13.02 -49.05 -15.80
C VAL A 278 14.46 -49.52 -16.10
N PRO A 279 14.68 -50.40 -17.08
CA PRO A 279 16.01 -50.83 -17.48
C PRO A 279 16.80 -49.66 -18.10
N THR A 280 18.14 -49.73 -18.05
CA THR A 280 18.99 -48.73 -18.70
C THR A 280 18.93 -48.87 -20.23
N CYS A 281 18.93 -47.74 -20.95
CA CYS A 281 18.75 -47.69 -22.42
C CYS A 281 19.92 -48.33 -23.20
N GLY A 282 21.04 -48.68 -22.54
CA GLY A 282 22.26 -49.20 -23.19
C GLY A 282 23.05 -48.17 -24.01
N ASP A 283 22.38 -47.11 -24.48
CA ASP A 283 22.92 -45.98 -25.23
C ASP A 283 23.74 -45.02 -24.36
N THR A 284 24.53 -44.16 -25.02
CA THR A 284 25.26 -43.06 -24.37
C THR A 284 24.30 -42.14 -23.63
N CYS A 285 24.56 -41.91 -22.33
CA CYS A 285 23.73 -41.17 -21.40
C CYS A 285 23.36 -39.77 -21.92
N GLY A 286 24.35 -39.02 -22.42
CA GLY A 286 24.12 -37.73 -23.08
C GLY A 286 23.60 -36.60 -22.18
N LYS A 287 23.40 -36.85 -20.87
CA LYS A 287 23.04 -35.81 -19.89
C LYS A 287 24.13 -34.76 -19.80
N LYS A 288 23.74 -33.49 -19.67
CA LYS A 288 24.68 -32.41 -19.33
C LYS A 288 25.28 -32.68 -17.94
N LEU A 289 26.61 -32.69 -17.87
CA LEU A 289 27.34 -32.79 -16.61
C LEU A 289 27.21 -31.48 -15.83
N ASP A 290 27.56 -31.51 -14.55
CA ASP A 290 27.49 -30.34 -13.64
C ASP A 290 28.27 -29.12 -14.16
N CYS A 291 29.28 -29.34 -15.00
CA CYS A 291 30.01 -28.26 -15.67
C CYS A 291 29.20 -27.49 -16.74
N GLY A 292 27.98 -27.92 -17.08
CA GLY A 292 27.04 -27.25 -17.98
C GLY A 292 27.41 -27.26 -19.47
N LEU A 293 28.68 -27.48 -19.81
CA LEU A 293 29.23 -27.43 -21.17
C LEU A 293 29.42 -28.80 -21.81
N HIS A 294 29.69 -29.85 -21.01
CA HIS A 294 29.98 -31.19 -21.52
C HIS A 294 28.86 -32.17 -21.22
N THR A 295 28.66 -33.14 -22.13
CA THR A 295 27.69 -34.22 -21.99
C THR A 295 28.36 -35.50 -21.51
N CYS A 296 27.62 -36.33 -20.78
CA CYS A 296 28.09 -37.62 -20.28
C CYS A 296 28.29 -38.61 -21.44
N SER A 297 29.53 -39.06 -21.63
CA SER A 297 29.93 -40.05 -22.65
C SER A 297 29.78 -41.51 -22.20
N MET A 298 29.35 -41.75 -20.96
CA MET A 298 29.12 -43.11 -20.43
C MET A 298 27.81 -43.70 -20.96
N ARG A 299 27.68 -45.03 -21.01
CA ARG A 299 26.41 -45.73 -21.29
C ARG A 299 25.34 -45.38 -20.22
N CYS A 300 24.04 -45.48 -20.49
CA CYS A 300 22.94 -45.22 -19.52
C CYS A 300 23.25 -46.02 -18.25
N HIS A 301 23.56 -45.29 -17.19
CA HIS A 301 23.91 -45.82 -15.89
C HIS A 301 22.82 -45.40 -14.88
N ARG A 302 22.76 -46.12 -13.77
CA ARG A 302 21.89 -45.77 -12.63
C ARG A 302 22.70 -44.86 -11.70
N GLY A 303 22.16 -43.71 -11.29
CA GLY A 303 22.83 -42.72 -10.43
C GLY A 303 23.29 -41.44 -11.13
N ALA A 304 23.94 -40.55 -10.38
CA ALA A 304 24.49 -39.29 -10.88
C ALA A 304 25.64 -39.52 -11.87
N CYS A 305 25.76 -38.67 -12.89
CA CYS A 305 26.85 -38.75 -13.87
C CYS A 305 28.19 -38.43 -13.20
N GLU A 306 29.26 -39.15 -13.59
CA GLU A 306 30.61 -38.89 -13.09
C GLU A 306 31.11 -37.48 -13.42
N THR A 307 32.10 -37.01 -12.66
CA THR A 307 32.72 -35.70 -12.85
C THR A 307 33.36 -35.56 -14.23
N CYS A 308 33.32 -34.35 -14.79
CA CYS A 308 33.85 -34.11 -16.12
C CYS A 308 35.38 -34.24 -16.15
N ARG A 309 35.87 -35.25 -16.90
CA ARG A 309 37.30 -35.53 -17.11
C ARG A 309 37.88 -34.89 -18.37
N GLN A 310 37.08 -34.18 -19.17
CA GLN A 310 37.57 -33.49 -20.36
C GLN A 310 38.54 -32.36 -19.97
N GLU A 311 39.64 -32.25 -20.69
CA GLU A 311 40.64 -31.21 -20.48
C GLU A 311 40.13 -29.90 -21.09
N VAL A 312 40.07 -28.86 -20.26
CA VAL A 312 39.71 -27.51 -20.70
C VAL A 312 40.83 -26.55 -20.31
N GLU A 313 41.12 -25.60 -21.18
CA GLU A 313 42.02 -24.51 -20.85
C GLU A 313 41.32 -23.62 -19.81
N LYS A 314 41.81 -23.68 -18.57
CA LYS A 314 41.30 -22.82 -17.49
C LYS A 314 42.29 -21.69 -17.25
N THR A 315 41.77 -20.48 -17.36
CA THR A 315 42.48 -19.29 -16.89
C THR A 315 42.34 -19.21 -15.37
N CYS A 316 43.41 -18.85 -14.68
CA CYS A 316 43.32 -18.58 -13.25
C CYS A 316 42.37 -17.40 -13.02
N ARG A 317 41.67 -17.36 -11.88
CA ARG A 317 40.84 -16.22 -11.43
C ARG A 317 41.53 -14.86 -11.42
N CYS A 318 42.87 -14.80 -11.50
CA CYS A 318 43.62 -13.56 -11.67
C CYS A 318 43.86 -13.13 -13.14
N GLY A 319 43.52 -13.98 -14.11
CA GLY A 319 43.61 -13.75 -15.55
C GLY A 319 45.01 -13.90 -16.16
N ARG A 320 46.04 -14.21 -15.36
CA ARG A 320 47.44 -14.06 -15.78
C ARG A 320 48.13 -15.35 -16.27
N TYR A 321 47.54 -16.52 -16.01
CA TYR A 321 48.08 -17.82 -16.39
C TYR A 321 46.92 -18.73 -16.82
N SER A 322 47.08 -19.44 -17.92
CA SER A 322 46.18 -20.51 -18.36
C SER A 322 46.92 -21.85 -18.32
N LYS A 323 46.20 -22.92 -17.97
CA LYS A 323 46.71 -24.29 -18.04
C LYS A 323 45.57 -25.23 -18.43
N LEU A 324 45.87 -26.23 -19.26
CA LEU A 324 44.98 -27.34 -19.56
C LEU A 324 44.79 -28.20 -18.31
N LEU A 325 43.56 -28.26 -17.81
CA LEU A 325 43.21 -29.02 -16.61
C LEU A 325 41.87 -29.73 -16.81
N PRO A 326 41.65 -30.89 -16.16
CA PRO A 326 40.35 -31.55 -16.16
C PRO A 326 39.24 -30.61 -15.68
N CYS A 327 38.10 -30.61 -16.37
CA CYS A 327 37.00 -29.67 -16.17
C CYS A 327 36.46 -29.62 -14.72
N HIS A 328 36.51 -30.72 -13.97
CA HIS A 328 36.13 -30.71 -12.55
C HIS A 328 37.15 -30.03 -11.60
N LYS A 329 38.42 -29.88 -12.00
CA LYS A 329 39.46 -29.26 -11.16
C LYS A 329 39.50 -27.74 -11.36
N GLU A 330 39.52 -26.99 -10.26
CA GLU A 330 39.73 -25.54 -10.30
C GLU A 330 41.22 -25.20 -10.39
N TYR A 331 41.57 -24.20 -11.21
CA TYR A 331 42.95 -23.70 -11.30
C TYR A 331 43.15 -22.46 -10.42
N LEU A 332 43.94 -22.63 -9.37
CA LEU A 332 44.32 -21.56 -8.45
C LEU A 332 45.84 -21.35 -8.54
N CYS A 333 46.28 -20.13 -8.84
CA CYS A 333 47.70 -19.81 -8.80
C CYS A 333 48.18 -19.62 -7.34
N GLU A 334 49.40 -20.05 -7.04
CA GLU A 334 50.00 -19.91 -5.71
C GLU A 334 50.56 -18.49 -5.43
N SER A 335 50.51 -17.60 -6.43
CA SER A 335 51.02 -16.23 -6.31
C SER A 335 50.11 -15.33 -5.45
N LYS A 336 50.72 -14.57 -4.53
CA LYS A 336 50.02 -13.58 -3.68
C LYS A 336 49.28 -12.55 -4.54
N CYS A 337 48.10 -12.12 -4.09
CA CYS A 337 47.27 -11.17 -4.85
C CYS A 337 47.66 -9.72 -4.55
N ASN A 338 48.12 -8.97 -5.54
CA ASN A 338 48.44 -7.55 -5.37
C ASN A 338 47.28 -6.61 -5.74
N LYS A 339 46.07 -7.14 -6.02
CA LYS A 339 44.90 -6.30 -6.30
C LYS A 339 44.38 -5.63 -5.02
N THR A 340 44.09 -4.34 -5.11
CA THR A 340 43.48 -3.54 -4.05
C THR A 340 42.04 -4.01 -3.81
N ARG A 341 41.63 -4.13 -2.55
CA ARG A 341 40.24 -4.48 -2.21
C ARG A 341 39.30 -3.32 -2.58
N ALA A 342 38.00 -3.59 -2.69
CA ALA A 342 36.97 -2.58 -2.99
C ALA A 342 36.90 -1.39 -2.01
N CYS A 343 37.54 -1.49 -0.84
CA CYS A 343 37.71 -0.36 0.08
C CYS A 343 38.87 0.58 -0.30
N SER A 344 39.57 0.35 -1.42
CA SER A 344 40.68 1.10 -2.02
C SER A 344 41.87 1.46 -1.10
N ARG A 345 41.85 1.06 0.18
CA ARG A 345 42.86 1.40 1.19
C ARG A 345 43.71 0.21 1.63
N HIS A 346 43.41 -1.01 1.18
CA HIS A 346 44.13 -2.22 1.60
C HIS A 346 44.46 -3.17 0.43
N GLN A 347 45.72 -3.62 0.37
CA GLN A 347 46.20 -4.64 -0.57
C GLN A 347 45.92 -6.05 -0.03
N CYS A 348 45.45 -6.96 -0.89
CA CYS A 348 45.03 -8.29 -0.47
C CYS A 348 46.22 -9.26 -0.28
N LYS A 349 46.96 -9.17 0.84
CA LYS A 349 48.10 -10.07 1.15
C LYS A 349 47.74 -11.55 1.43
N ARG A 350 46.56 -12.04 1.05
CA ARG A 350 46.14 -13.45 1.25
C ARG A 350 46.63 -14.34 0.09
N LYS A 351 46.98 -15.60 0.40
CA LYS A 351 47.13 -16.66 -0.62
C LYS A 351 45.76 -16.84 -1.29
N LYS A 352 45.72 -16.86 -2.63
CA LYS A 352 44.49 -16.78 -3.45
C LYS A 352 43.57 -18.03 -3.40
N ARG A 353 43.66 -18.84 -2.33
CA ARG A 353 42.87 -20.07 -2.15
C ARG A 353 41.47 -19.83 -1.55
N PHE A 354 41.22 -18.66 -0.95
CA PHE A 354 39.97 -18.36 -0.27
C PHE A 354 39.12 -17.34 -1.05
N LEU A 355 37.84 -17.67 -1.26
CA LEU A 355 36.84 -16.75 -1.81
C LEU A 355 36.68 -15.52 -0.89
N CYS A 356 36.73 -14.32 -1.46
CA CYS A 356 36.07 -13.16 -0.84
C CYS A 356 34.58 -13.27 -1.19
N ALA A 357 33.76 -13.86 -0.32
CA ALA A 357 32.31 -13.78 -0.43
C ALA A 357 31.86 -12.33 -0.19
N VAL A 358 30.98 -11.83 -1.04
CA VAL A 358 30.30 -10.55 -0.90
C VAL A 358 29.27 -10.72 0.23
N ILE A 359 29.43 -9.99 1.33
CA ILE A 359 28.42 -9.93 2.39
C ILE A 359 27.28 -9.05 1.87
N GLN A 360 26.11 -9.63 1.66
CA GLN A 360 24.89 -8.91 1.30
C GLN A 360 24.33 -8.24 2.57
N PHE A 361 24.24 -6.92 2.57
CA PHE A 361 23.64 -6.15 3.65
C PHE A 361 22.13 -6.35 3.63
N VAL A 362 21.56 -6.86 4.72
CA VAL A 362 20.11 -6.84 4.96
C VAL A 362 19.86 -5.86 6.10
N CYS A 363 19.23 -4.71 5.79
CA CYS A 363 18.71 -3.79 6.80
C CYS A 363 17.37 -4.33 7.31
N VAL A 364 17.30 -4.63 8.60
CA VAL A 364 16.02 -4.89 9.29
C VAL A 364 15.63 -3.60 10.00
N ASN A 365 14.55 -2.97 9.55
CA ASN A 365 13.87 -1.93 10.31
C ASN A 365 12.90 -2.61 11.26
N GLU A 366 12.90 -2.21 12.54
CA GLU A 366 11.69 -1.99 13.35
C GLU A 366 12.06 -1.39 14.74
N LEU A 367 11.26 -0.39 15.13
CA LEU A 367 10.94 0.08 16.49
C LEU A 367 11.82 1.12 17.21
N THR A 368 11.46 2.38 16.96
CA THR A 368 11.26 3.51 17.89
C THR A 368 11.81 3.45 19.33
N PHE A 369 12.77 4.33 19.64
CA PHE A 369 12.65 5.35 20.71
C PHE A 369 13.73 6.44 20.58
N SER A 370 13.50 7.56 21.25
CA SER A 370 14.06 8.90 21.05
C SER A 370 15.58 9.10 21.14
N GLN A 371 16.04 10.17 20.46
CA GLN A 371 17.31 10.91 20.59
C GLN A 371 18.58 10.29 19.98
N SER A 372 18.91 10.77 18.77
CA SER A 372 20.26 11.12 18.29
C SER A 372 21.46 10.35 18.85
N ARG A 373 21.75 9.16 18.30
CA ARG A 373 23.08 8.63 17.92
C ARG A 373 22.92 7.18 17.43
N SER A 374 23.14 6.93 16.15
CA SER A 374 23.23 5.58 15.57
C SER A 374 24.59 4.98 15.90
N VAL A 375 24.62 3.97 16.77
CA VAL A 375 25.82 3.13 17.00
C VAL A 375 25.62 1.84 16.20
N CYS A 376 26.40 1.66 15.13
CA CYS A 376 26.47 0.39 14.40
C CYS A 376 27.36 -0.59 15.19
N VAL A 377 26.76 -1.64 15.75
CA VAL A 377 27.50 -2.77 16.31
C VAL A 377 27.67 -3.83 15.22
N CYS A 378 28.91 -4.02 14.74
CA CYS A 378 29.27 -5.08 13.80
C CYS A 378 29.52 -6.38 14.57
N VAL A 379 28.68 -7.39 14.38
CA VAL A 379 28.95 -8.76 14.85
C VAL A 379 29.48 -9.58 13.68
N CYS A 380 30.78 -9.90 13.70
CA CYS A 380 31.40 -10.82 12.76
C CYS A 380 31.17 -12.27 13.23
N VAL A 381 30.36 -13.03 12.51
CA VAL A 381 30.27 -14.50 12.71
C VAL A 381 31.08 -15.18 11.60
N CYS A 382 32.18 -15.83 11.98
CA CYS A 382 32.95 -16.70 11.08
C CYS A 382 32.24 -18.05 10.96
N VAL A 383 31.64 -18.34 9.81
CA VAL A 383 31.24 -19.71 9.47
C VAL A 383 32.44 -20.38 8.79
N GLY A 384 33.16 -21.21 9.56
CA GLY A 384 34.08 -22.18 9.00
C GLY A 384 33.31 -23.43 8.60
N GLU A 385 33.43 -23.87 7.35
CA GLU A 385 33.08 -25.24 6.97
C GLU A 385 34.07 -26.19 7.68
N ARG A 386 33.53 -27.22 8.35
CA ARG A 386 34.32 -28.39 8.77
C ARG A 386 34.78 -29.19 7.56
#